data_AF-A0A972H7I0-F1
#
_entry.id   AF-A0A972H7I0-F1
#
_cell.length_a   1.000
_cell.length_b   1.000
_cell.length_c   1.000
_cell.angle_alpha   90.00
_cell.angle_beta   90.00
_cell.angle_gamma   90.00
#
_symmetry.space_group_name_H-M   'P 1'
#
loop_
_entity.id
_entity.type
_entity.pdbx_description
1 polymer ?
#
loop_
_entity_poly.entity_id
_entity_poly.type
_entity_poly.pdbx_seq_one_letter_code
_entity_poly.pdbx_strand_id
1 'polypeptide(L)'
;FLPGTSIAKDQFVSILIYHKFNNPDSPSTSIDTETFEAQLKFLKENNYHVLSMPEFIDCLEKGSFPPRSVLITIDDGYKSVYEYAYPLLKKYGFPFTVFLYMEGIGRYPDYMSISQVKELLSSGVTMGNHSYSHKRMARSFLWKSPEDYKRFILQDLEKSTSRFKKLFGFTPKIYAYPYGEYNPELRELLVKEGYKVAFTQDPGNVSPATDPYLIPRNAIVGSWAALKHFKKTLKEPPLTVFKYFPDYGVLKENPPREIAFFVPDINKYKNYWIYVSEIGWLKPEIDTREKRVFVRKLPVLERTINRIGIKAIERDTGRLARFFYMVINPF
;
A
#
# COMPACT_ATOMS: atom_id res chain seq x y z
N PHE A 1 6.31 43.90 5.28
CA PHE A 1 5.06 43.12 5.20
C PHE A 1 5.10 42.28 3.93
N LEU A 2 5.40 40.99 4.08
CA LEU A 2 5.25 40.00 3.01
C LEU A 2 3.95 39.23 3.25
N PRO A 3 3.05 39.14 2.26
CA PRO A 3 1.76 38.50 2.42
C PRO A 3 1.90 36.97 2.43
N GLY A 4 1.52 36.36 3.55
CA GLY A 4 0.84 35.07 3.66
C GLY A 4 1.37 33.87 2.89
N THR A 5 2.40 33.19 3.40
CA THR A 5 2.61 31.75 3.14
C THR A 5 1.63 30.92 3.97
N SER A 6 0.37 30.94 3.57
CA SER A 6 -0.67 30.05 4.07
C SER A 6 -1.18 29.21 2.90
N ILE A 7 -0.73 27.93 2.86
CA ILE A 7 -1.31 26.70 2.26
C ILE A 7 -0.13 25.83 1.74
N ALA A 8 0.57 25.15 2.65
CA ALA A 8 1.51 24.07 2.32
C ALA A 8 1.35 22.90 3.30
N LYS A 9 0.12 22.60 3.73
CA LYS A 9 -0.12 21.73 4.90
C LYS A 9 -0.51 20.27 4.59
N ASP A 10 -0.81 19.92 3.34
CA ASP A 10 -1.35 18.60 2.94
C ASP A 10 -0.76 18.06 1.62
N GLN A 11 0.57 18.05 1.49
CA GLN A 11 1.25 17.50 0.31
C GLN A 11 1.53 16.00 0.47
N PHE A 12 0.48 15.22 0.70
CA PHE A 12 0.54 13.77 0.74
C PHE A 12 -0.63 13.18 -0.05
N VAL A 13 -0.48 11.94 -0.48
CA VAL A 13 -1.56 11.20 -1.16
C VAL A 13 -2.04 10.05 -0.28
N SER A 14 -3.36 9.89 -0.20
CA SER A 14 -3.98 8.70 0.39
C SER A 14 -4.20 7.66 -0.69
N ILE A 15 -3.55 6.50 -0.58
CA ILE A 15 -3.72 5.41 -1.54
C ILE A 15 -4.70 4.40 -0.96
N LEU A 16 -5.75 4.12 -1.70
CA LEU A 16 -6.85 3.24 -1.31
C LEU A 16 -6.69 1.90 -2.04
N ILE A 17 -6.89 0.79 -1.34
CA ILE A 17 -6.91 -0.55 -1.92
C ILE A 17 -8.27 -1.21 -1.70
N TYR A 18 -8.91 -1.60 -2.80
CA TYR A 18 -10.11 -2.43 -2.88
C TYR A 18 -9.77 -3.77 -3.56
N HIS A 19 -10.66 -4.77 -3.47
CA HIS A 19 -10.49 -6.05 -4.19
C HIS A 19 -11.81 -6.49 -4.85
N LYS A 20 -12.79 -6.94 -4.04
CA LYS A 20 -14.10 -7.43 -4.50
C LYS A 20 -15.22 -6.44 -4.20
N PHE A 21 -16.29 -6.51 -4.97
CA PHE A 21 -17.51 -5.72 -4.76
C PHE A 21 -18.71 -6.67 -4.63
N ASN A 22 -19.58 -6.42 -3.65
CA ASN A 22 -20.78 -7.22 -3.35
C ASN A 22 -20.52 -8.74 -3.14
N ASN A 23 -19.44 -9.11 -2.45
CA ASN A 23 -19.13 -10.51 -2.14
C ASN A 23 -19.16 -10.75 -0.61
N PRO A 24 -20.32 -11.12 -0.04
CA PRO A 24 -20.48 -11.31 1.40
C PRO A 24 -19.70 -12.50 1.96
N ASP A 25 -19.35 -13.49 1.12
CA ASP A 25 -18.54 -14.66 1.52
C ASP A 25 -17.05 -14.30 1.72
N SER A 26 -16.63 -13.12 1.27
CA SER A 26 -15.26 -12.61 1.43
C SER A 26 -15.22 -11.20 2.06
N PRO A 27 -15.79 -11.00 3.27
CA PRO A 27 -16.02 -9.66 3.84
C PRO A 27 -14.72 -8.93 4.22
N SER A 28 -13.62 -9.66 4.40
CA SER A 28 -12.29 -9.09 4.65
C SER A 28 -11.65 -8.48 3.41
N THR A 29 -12.20 -8.73 2.22
CA THR A 29 -11.70 -8.24 0.92
C THR A 29 -12.82 -7.69 0.04
N SER A 30 -14.01 -7.44 0.59
CA SER A 30 -15.15 -6.95 -0.17
C SER A 30 -15.78 -5.70 0.46
N ILE A 31 -16.36 -4.87 -0.40
CA ILE A 31 -17.17 -3.71 -0.05
C ILE A 31 -18.49 -3.77 -0.82
N ASP A 32 -19.57 -3.26 -0.23
CA ASP A 32 -20.84 -3.05 -0.91
C ASP A 32 -20.76 -1.83 -1.86
N THR A 33 -21.54 -1.90 -2.93
CA THR A 33 -21.52 -0.90 -4.00
C THR A 33 -22.05 0.45 -3.50
N GLU A 34 -23.03 0.44 -2.60
CA GLU A 34 -23.61 1.62 -1.99
C GLU A 34 -22.58 2.39 -1.15
N THR A 35 -21.82 1.69 -0.30
CA THR A 35 -20.74 2.29 0.49
C THR A 35 -19.62 2.80 -0.42
N PHE A 36 -19.27 2.06 -1.47
CA PHE A 36 -18.28 2.53 -2.45
C PHE A 36 -18.76 3.81 -3.15
N GLU A 37 -20.00 3.86 -3.65
CA GLU A 37 -20.56 5.07 -4.26
C GLU A 37 -20.60 6.25 -3.29
N ALA A 38 -20.96 6.02 -2.02
CA ALA A 38 -20.93 7.06 -1.00
C ALA A 38 -19.52 7.65 -0.77
N GLN A 39 -18.47 6.82 -0.87
CA GLN A 39 -17.08 7.28 -0.81
C GLN A 39 -16.71 8.10 -2.04
N LEU A 40 -17.07 7.66 -3.26
CA LEU A 40 -16.80 8.41 -4.49
C LEU A 40 -17.52 9.77 -4.49
N LYS A 41 -18.80 9.78 -4.08
CA LYS A 41 -19.58 10.99 -3.89
C LYS A 41 -18.89 11.95 -2.92
N PHE A 42 -18.42 11.45 -1.78
CA PHE A 42 -17.68 12.26 -0.81
C PHE A 42 -16.41 12.87 -1.42
N LEU A 43 -15.61 12.08 -2.15
CA LEU A 43 -14.40 12.58 -2.83
C LEU A 43 -14.74 13.73 -3.79
N LYS A 44 -15.80 13.57 -4.59
CA LYS A 44 -16.26 14.56 -5.56
C LYS A 44 -16.74 15.85 -4.87
N GLU A 45 -17.63 15.73 -3.89
CA GLU A 45 -18.22 16.87 -3.17
C GLU A 45 -17.19 17.66 -2.35
N ASN A 46 -16.08 17.02 -1.95
CA ASN A 46 -15.04 17.65 -1.13
C ASN A 46 -13.78 18.02 -1.93
N ASN A 47 -13.88 18.02 -3.27
CA ASN A 47 -12.83 18.42 -4.21
C ASN A 47 -11.50 17.68 -3.96
N TYR A 48 -11.56 16.36 -3.78
CA TYR A 48 -10.35 15.55 -3.76
C TYR A 48 -9.77 15.41 -5.18
N HIS A 49 -8.45 15.49 -5.30
CA HIS A 49 -7.74 15.24 -6.55
C HIS A 49 -7.46 13.74 -6.68
N VAL A 50 -8.35 13.03 -7.38
CA VAL A 50 -8.13 11.61 -7.68
C VAL A 50 -7.11 11.49 -8.81
N LEU A 51 -5.90 11.09 -8.45
CA LEU A 51 -4.76 10.96 -9.36
C LEU A 51 -4.87 9.69 -10.19
N SER A 52 -4.50 9.77 -11.46
CA SER A 52 -4.09 8.62 -12.24
C SER A 52 -2.72 8.11 -11.78
N MET A 53 -2.39 6.85 -12.10
CA MET A 53 -1.07 6.31 -11.75
C MET A 53 0.10 7.08 -12.40
N PRO A 54 0.03 7.51 -13.67
CA PRO A 54 1.07 8.38 -14.24
C PRO A 54 1.26 9.70 -13.48
N GLU A 55 0.16 10.38 -13.10
CA GLU A 55 0.23 11.60 -12.29
C GLU A 55 0.82 11.33 -10.90
N PHE A 56 0.47 10.21 -10.27
CA PHE A 56 1.06 9.80 -9.00
C PHE A 56 2.58 9.63 -9.09
N ILE A 57 3.07 8.93 -10.13
CA ILE A 57 4.51 8.72 -10.33
C ILE A 57 5.22 10.05 -10.60
N ASP A 58 4.64 10.92 -11.44
CA ASP A 58 5.19 12.25 -11.72
C ASP A 58 5.24 13.13 -10.45
N CYS A 59 4.21 13.10 -9.61
CA CYS A 59 4.20 13.81 -8.33
C CYS A 59 5.28 13.28 -7.36
N LEU A 60 5.46 11.96 -7.32
CA LEU A 60 6.48 11.32 -6.50
C LEU A 60 7.88 11.73 -6.95
N GLU A 61 8.15 11.71 -8.26
CA GLU A 61 9.43 12.13 -8.86
C GLU A 61 9.71 13.63 -8.66
N LYS A 62 8.68 14.49 -8.80
CA LYS A 62 8.79 15.94 -8.59
C LYS A 62 8.89 16.36 -7.12
N GLY A 63 8.65 15.45 -6.18
CA GLY A 63 8.77 15.77 -4.77
C GLY A 63 7.56 16.52 -4.19
N SER A 64 6.38 16.49 -4.83
CA SER A 64 5.19 17.19 -4.32
C SER A 64 3.88 16.60 -4.83
N PHE A 65 2.85 16.59 -3.97
CA PHE A 65 1.49 16.19 -4.34
C PHE A 65 0.54 17.39 -4.25
N PRO A 66 -0.47 17.48 -5.14
CA PRO A 66 -1.59 18.39 -4.95
C PRO A 66 -2.27 18.17 -3.58
N PRO A 67 -2.82 19.24 -2.96
CA PRO A 67 -3.55 19.09 -1.71
C PRO A 67 -4.76 18.15 -1.87
N ARG A 68 -5.04 17.28 -0.88
CA ARG A 68 -6.17 16.33 -0.96
C ARG A 68 -6.04 15.34 -2.13
N SER A 69 -4.83 14.88 -2.42
CA SER A 69 -4.62 13.82 -3.40
C SER A 69 -5.07 12.44 -2.89
N VAL A 70 -5.70 11.68 -3.78
CA VAL A 70 -6.10 10.29 -3.56
C VAL A 70 -5.73 9.46 -4.78
N LEU A 71 -5.25 8.23 -4.56
CA LEU A 71 -5.07 7.24 -5.62
C LEU A 71 -5.96 6.03 -5.33
N ILE A 72 -6.77 5.64 -6.32
CA ILE A 72 -7.66 4.47 -6.21
C ILE A 72 -6.98 3.28 -6.87
N THR A 73 -6.68 2.26 -6.08
CA THR A 73 -6.13 0.98 -6.56
C THR A 73 -7.08 -0.16 -6.22
N ILE A 74 -7.13 -1.16 -7.11
CA ILE A 74 -7.96 -2.35 -6.96
C ILE A 74 -7.09 -3.57 -7.31
N ASP A 75 -7.02 -4.55 -6.42
CA ASP A 75 -6.15 -5.72 -6.61
C ASP A 75 -6.91 -6.91 -7.21
N ASP A 76 -6.14 -7.93 -7.60
CA ASP A 76 -6.53 -9.24 -8.12
C ASP A 76 -7.18 -9.27 -9.51
N GLY A 77 -7.98 -8.27 -9.87
CA GLY A 77 -8.68 -8.22 -11.16
C GLY A 77 -9.94 -9.10 -11.22
N TYR A 78 -10.70 -9.15 -10.12
CA TYR A 78 -11.99 -9.84 -10.07
C TYR A 78 -13.00 -9.26 -11.06
N LYS A 79 -13.92 -10.11 -11.53
CA LYS A 79 -15.01 -9.73 -12.43
C LYS A 79 -15.91 -8.64 -11.84
N SER A 80 -16.11 -8.65 -10.51
CA SER A 80 -16.87 -7.64 -9.77
C SER A 80 -16.34 -6.21 -9.95
N VAL A 81 -15.04 -6.06 -10.26
CA VAL A 81 -14.44 -4.74 -10.54
C VAL A 81 -15.04 -4.13 -11.80
N TYR A 82 -15.17 -4.95 -12.86
CA TYR A 82 -15.79 -4.52 -14.11
C TYR A 82 -17.29 -4.30 -13.94
N GLU A 83 -17.97 -5.17 -13.18
CA GLU A 83 -19.44 -5.14 -13.07
C GLU A 83 -19.95 -3.99 -12.18
N TYR A 84 -19.25 -3.68 -11.08
CA TYR A 84 -19.77 -2.74 -10.07
C TYR A 84 -18.90 -1.49 -9.90
N ALA A 85 -17.58 -1.63 -9.87
CA ALA A 85 -16.70 -0.49 -9.59
C ALA A 85 -16.50 0.40 -10.83
N TYR A 86 -16.25 -0.21 -12.00
CA TYR A 86 -15.97 0.52 -13.24
C TYR A 86 -17.10 1.47 -13.67
N PRO A 87 -18.40 1.08 -13.68
CA PRO A 87 -19.49 1.99 -14.03
C PRO A 87 -19.55 3.22 -13.12
N LEU A 88 -19.34 3.04 -11.81
CA LEU A 88 -19.32 4.13 -10.85
C LEU A 88 -18.09 5.03 -11.04
N LEU A 89 -16.89 4.48 -11.14
CA LEU A 89 -15.68 5.26 -11.37
C LEU A 89 -15.77 6.09 -12.67
N LYS A 90 -16.36 5.51 -13.73
CA LYS A 90 -16.68 6.21 -14.98
C LYS A 90 -17.71 7.33 -14.77
N LYS A 91 -18.79 7.08 -14.04
CA LYS A 91 -19.83 8.09 -13.70
C LYS A 91 -19.24 9.30 -12.97
N TYR A 92 -18.29 9.09 -12.06
CA TYR A 92 -17.64 10.17 -11.31
C TYR A 92 -16.46 10.83 -12.04
N GLY A 93 -15.99 10.22 -13.14
CA GLY A 93 -14.83 10.67 -13.90
C GLY A 93 -13.51 10.47 -13.16
N PHE A 94 -13.41 9.41 -12.35
CA PHE A 94 -12.24 9.14 -11.52
C PHE A 94 -11.31 8.10 -12.15
N PRO A 95 -10.02 8.43 -12.34
CA PRO A 95 -9.04 7.44 -12.76
C PRO A 95 -8.80 6.42 -11.65
N PHE A 96 -8.43 5.20 -12.05
CA PHE A 96 -8.07 4.13 -11.12
C PHE A 96 -7.08 3.16 -11.76
N THR A 97 -6.45 2.35 -10.91
CA THR A 97 -5.49 1.32 -11.32
C THR A 97 -5.96 -0.06 -10.85
N VAL A 98 -5.85 -1.06 -11.72
CA VAL A 98 -6.09 -2.46 -11.36
C VAL A 98 -4.79 -3.25 -11.41
N PHE A 99 -4.41 -3.93 -10.32
CA PHE A 99 -3.28 -4.85 -10.30
C PHE A 99 -3.78 -6.27 -10.59
N LEU A 100 -3.32 -6.87 -11.69
CA LEU A 100 -3.86 -8.13 -12.19
C LEU A 100 -3.07 -9.34 -11.67
N TYR A 101 -3.79 -10.28 -11.06
CA TYR A 101 -3.30 -11.64 -10.86
C TYR A 101 -3.35 -12.39 -12.19
N MET A 102 -2.21 -12.50 -12.86
CA MET A 102 -2.20 -12.82 -14.29
C MET A 102 -2.59 -14.25 -14.66
N GLU A 103 -2.43 -15.23 -13.76
CA GLU A 103 -2.89 -16.59 -14.02
C GLU A 103 -4.41 -16.68 -14.09
N GLY A 104 -5.14 -15.94 -13.26
CA GLY A 104 -6.60 -15.97 -13.21
C GLY A 104 -7.30 -15.25 -14.36
N ILE A 105 -6.72 -14.15 -14.86
CA ILE A 105 -7.32 -13.33 -15.93
C ILE A 105 -7.59 -14.16 -17.19
N GLY A 106 -8.86 -14.18 -17.60
CA GLY A 106 -9.38 -14.92 -18.75
C GLY A 106 -9.35 -16.45 -18.61
N ARG A 107 -9.08 -16.99 -17.41
CA ARG A 107 -9.06 -18.43 -17.15
C ARG A 107 -10.03 -18.87 -16.05
N TYR A 108 -10.19 -18.06 -15.02
CA TYR A 108 -11.04 -18.38 -13.87
C TYR A 108 -12.33 -17.54 -13.89
N PRO A 109 -13.49 -18.12 -13.56
CA PRO A 109 -14.79 -17.48 -13.72
C PRO A 109 -14.99 -16.23 -12.86
N ASP A 110 -14.35 -16.18 -11.68
CA ASP A 110 -14.45 -15.05 -10.75
C ASP A 110 -13.61 -13.85 -11.18
N TYR A 111 -12.77 -13.99 -12.20
CA TYR A 111 -11.83 -12.97 -12.67
C TYR A 111 -12.29 -12.39 -14.00
N MET A 112 -11.83 -11.18 -14.30
CA MET A 112 -12.18 -10.52 -15.57
C MET A 112 -11.72 -11.36 -16.77
N SER A 113 -12.58 -11.39 -17.78
CA SER A 113 -12.25 -11.91 -19.11
C SER A 113 -11.25 -10.98 -19.84
N ILE A 114 -10.61 -11.51 -20.87
CA ILE A 114 -9.65 -10.73 -21.68
C ILE A 114 -10.34 -9.52 -22.34
N SER A 115 -11.58 -9.67 -22.81
CA SER A 115 -12.35 -8.59 -23.42
C SER A 115 -12.66 -7.47 -22.42
N GLN A 116 -13.08 -7.82 -21.21
CA GLN A 116 -13.33 -6.85 -20.13
C GLN A 116 -12.07 -6.06 -19.78
N VAL A 117 -10.91 -6.71 -19.65
CA VAL A 117 -9.64 -6.02 -19.38
C VAL A 117 -9.26 -5.08 -20.54
N LYS A 118 -9.47 -5.49 -21.80
CA LYS A 118 -9.22 -4.65 -22.98
C LYS A 118 -10.12 -3.41 -23.01
N GLU A 119 -11.39 -3.54 -22.64
CA GLU A 119 -12.33 -2.41 -22.56
C GLU A 119 -11.92 -1.39 -21.48
N LEU A 120 -11.50 -1.88 -20.31
CA LEU A 120 -10.97 -1.01 -19.25
C LEU A 120 -9.72 -0.26 -19.74
N LEU A 121 -8.79 -0.95 -20.39
CA LEU A 121 -7.61 -0.34 -20.99
C LEU A 121 -7.95 0.74 -22.02
N SER A 122 -8.89 0.46 -22.95
CA SER A 122 -9.32 1.46 -23.94
C SER A 122 -10.06 2.65 -23.31
N SER A 123 -10.56 2.49 -22.09
CA SER A 123 -11.19 3.56 -21.31
C SER A 123 -10.20 4.38 -20.47
N GLY A 124 -8.89 4.10 -20.57
CA GLY A 124 -7.84 4.82 -19.85
C GLY A 124 -7.52 4.27 -18.45
N VAL A 125 -8.06 3.10 -18.07
CA VAL A 125 -7.73 2.46 -16.79
C VAL A 125 -6.29 1.94 -16.83
N THR A 126 -5.50 2.25 -15.80
CA THR A 126 -4.12 1.74 -15.71
C THR A 126 -4.11 0.31 -15.18
N MET A 127 -3.26 -0.54 -15.75
CA MET A 127 -3.07 -1.92 -15.28
C MET A 127 -1.66 -2.12 -14.71
N GLY A 128 -1.59 -2.80 -13.57
CA GLY A 128 -0.36 -3.16 -12.87
C GLY A 128 -0.19 -4.66 -12.70
N ASN A 129 1.01 -5.09 -12.33
CA ASN A 129 1.31 -6.50 -12.10
C ASN A 129 1.02 -6.90 -10.64
N HIS A 130 0.23 -7.95 -10.42
CA HIS A 130 0.01 -8.55 -9.11
C HIS A 130 0.54 -9.99 -9.04
N SER A 131 1.71 -10.21 -9.63
CA SER A 131 2.35 -11.52 -9.89
C SER A 131 1.61 -12.39 -10.92
N TYR A 132 2.30 -13.43 -11.40
CA TYR A 132 1.66 -14.48 -12.18
C TYR A 132 0.86 -15.42 -11.28
N SER A 133 1.45 -15.90 -10.18
CA SER A 133 0.92 -17.02 -9.36
C SER A 133 0.15 -16.62 -8.10
N HIS A 134 0.16 -15.34 -7.71
CA HIS A 134 -0.41 -14.83 -6.45
C HIS A 134 0.10 -15.56 -5.21
N LYS A 135 1.36 -16.00 -5.24
CA LYS A 135 1.99 -16.68 -4.10
C LYS A 135 2.54 -15.67 -3.09
N ARG A 136 2.75 -16.15 -1.86
CA ARG A 136 3.46 -15.42 -0.78
C ARG A 136 4.96 -15.38 -1.07
N MET A 137 5.34 -14.41 -1.90
CA MET A 137 6.67 -14.34 -2.50
C MET A 137 7.77 -13.86 -1.54
N ALA A 138 7.46 -13.26 -0.40
CA ALA A 138 8.50 -12.74 0.52
C ALA A 138 9.09 -13.79 1.48
N ARG A 139 8.63 -15.05 1.42
CA ARG A 139 9.03 -16.12 2.35
C ARG A 139 10.28 -16.84 1.86
N SER A 140 11.39 -16.11 1.78
CA SER A 140 12.67 -16.64 1.29
C SER A 140 13.19 -17.84 2.10
N PHE A 141 12.88 -17.91 3.39
CA PHE A 141 13.25 -19.01 4.29
C PHE A 141 12.58 -20.36 3.96
N LEU A 142 11.56 -20.40 3.09
CA LEU A 142 10.97 -21.65 2.61
C LEU A 142 11.77 -22.30 1.46
N TRP A 143 12.83 -21.64 0.98
CA TRP A 143 13.63 -22.10 -0.15
C TRP A 143 14.96 -22.70 0.32
N LYS A 144 15.42 -23.73 -0.40
CA LYS A 144 16.66 -24.45 -0.07
C LYS A 144 17.91 -23.59 -0.24
N SER A 145 17.88 -22.65 -1.17
CA SER A 145 18.99 -21.74 -1.47
C SER A 145 18.47 -20.36 -1.91
N PRO A 146 19.26 -19.28 -1.71
CA PRO A 146 18.97 -17.96 -2.26
C PRO A 146 18.78 -17.97 -3.78
N GLU A 147 19.51 -18.81 -4.50
CA GLU A 147 19.45 -18.95 -5.95
C GLU A 147 18.12 -19.56 -6.42
N ASP A 148 17.62 -20.57 -5.72
CA ASP A 148 16.33 -21.19 -6.01
C ASP A 148 15.18 -20.20 -5.76
N TYR A 149 15.25 -19.46 -4.65
CA TYR A 149 14.31 -18.39 -4.36
C TYR A 149 14.30 -17.32 -5.46
N LYS A 150 15.49 -16.80 -5.81
CA LYS A 150 15.64 -15.81 -6.89
C LYS A 150 15.08 -16.33 -8.21
N ARG A 151 15.38 -17.59 -8.57
CA ARG A 151 14.87 -18.22 -9.79
C ARG A 151 13.35 -18.29 -9.80
N PHE A 152 12.73 -18.66 -8.69
CA PHE A 152 11.28 -18.67 -8.56
C PHE A 152 10.67 -17.28 -8.79
N ILE A 153 11.21 -16.24 -8.16
CA ILE A 153 10.72 -14.87 -8.34
C ILE A 153 10.84 -14.44 -9.80
N LEU A 154 12.02 -14.61 -10.41
CA LEU A 154 12.25 -14.20 -11.80
C LEU A 154 11.34 -14.95 -12.78
N GLN A 155 11.12 -16.25 -12.58
CA GLN A 155 10.20 -17.03 -13.41
C GLN A 155 8.74 -16.57 -13.27
N ASP A 156 8.29 -16.17 -12.08
CA ASP A 156 6.95 -15.63 -11.89
C ASP A 156 6.79 -14.27 -12.62
N LEU A 157 7.77 -13.38 -12.45
CA LEU A 157 7.79 -12.08 -13.12
C LEU A 157 7.83 -12.23 -14.66
N GLU A 158 8.68 -13.11 -15.19
CA GLU A 158 8.77 -13.40 -16.62
C GLU A 158 7.45 -13.96 -17.17
N LYS A 159 6.82 -14.90 -16.48
CA LYS A 159 5.51 -15.46 -16.88
C LYS A 159 4.43 -14.39 -16.90
N SER A 160 4.37 -13.54 -15.87
CA SER A 160 3.39 -12.46 -15.78
C SER A 160 3.59 -11.45 -16.91
N THR A 161 4.81 -10.94 -17.07
CA THR A 161 5.15 -9.92 -18.08
C THR A 161 4.99 -10.44 -19.51
N SER A 162 5.38 -11.69 -19.78
CA SER A 162 5.16 -12.34 -21.09
C SER A 162 3.68 -12.47 -21.41
N ARG A 163 2.84 -12.82 -20.42
CA ARG A 163 1.39 -12.92 -20.59
C ARG A 163 0.74 -11.55 -20.80
N PHE A 164 1.16 -10.52 -20.07
CA PHE A 164 0.76 -9.13 -20.30
C PHE A 164 1.05 -8.70 -21.74
N LYS A 165 2.29 -8.89 -22.19
CA LYS A 165 2.71 -8.55 -23.56
C LYS A 165 1.91 -9.30 -24.61
N LYS A 166 1.67 -10.60 -24.42
CA LYS A 166 0.89 -11.44 -25.34
C LYS A 166 -0.57 -11.01 -25.44
N LEU A 167 -1.23 -10.70 -24.32
CA LEU A 167 -2.66 -10.44 -24.28
C LEU A 167 -3.03 -8.97 -24.57
N PHE A 168 -2.16 -8.05 -24.14
CA PHE A 168 -2.46 -6.62 -24.08
C PHE A 168 -1.42 -5.74 -24.78
N GLY A 169 -0.31 -6.30 -25.27
CA GLY A 169 0.68 -5.58 -26.08
C GLY A 169 1.70 -4.74 -25.30
N PHE A 170 1.67 -4.75 -23.96
CA PHE A 170 2.62 -4.00 -23.12
C PHE A 170 3.06 -4.82 -21.90
N THR A 171 4.09 -4.33 -21.21
CA THR A 171 4.53 -4.86 -19.92
C THR A 171 4.39 -3.77 -18.85
N PRO A 172 3.57 -3.96 -17.81
CA PRO A 172 3.41 -2.96 -16.75
C PRO A 172 4.72 -2.78 -15.97
N LYS A 173 5.00 -1.54 -15.56
CA LYS A 173 6.15 -1.17 -14.73
C LYS A 173 5.77 -0.74 -13.31
N ILE A 174 4.60 -1.19 -12.85
CA ILE A 174 4.10 -0.99 -11.49
C ILE A 174 3.72 -2.34 -10.90
N TYR A 175 3.97 -2.56 -9.61
CA TYR A 175 3.77 -3.86 -8.96
C TYR A 175 3.00 -3.72 -7.64
N ALA A 176 2.08 -4.62 -7.34
CA ALA A 176 1.51 -4.74 -6.00
C ALA A 176 1.94 -6.08 -5.40
N TYR A 177 2.47 -6.07 -4.18
CA TYR A 177 2.90 -7.29 -3.50
C TYR A 177 1.69 -8.15 -3.12
N PRO A 178 1.58 -9.41 -3.60
CA PRO A 178 0.53 -10.32 -3.15
C PRO A 178 0.52 -10.44 -1.63
N TYR A 179 -0.68 -10.39 -1.03
CA TYR A 179 -0.89 -10.36 0.43
C TYR A 179 -0.25 -9.18 1.17
N GLY A 180 0.33 -8.22 0.46
CA GLY A 180 1.19 -7.19 1.04
C GLY A 180 2.48 -7.72 1.62
N GLU A 181 2.91 -8.94 1.27
CA GLU A 181 4.16 -9.52 1.77
C GLU A 181 5.35 -9.13 0.88
N TYR A 182 6.37 -8.52 1.48
CA TYR A 182 7.60 -8.08 0.81
C TYR A 182 8.84 -8.34 1.67
N ASN A 183 10.00 -8.46 1.03
CA ASN A 183 11.32 -8.55 1.66
C ASN A 183 12.38 -7.79 0.81
N PRO A 184 13.57 -7.52 1.36
CA PRO A 184 14.62 -6.80 0.63
C PRO A 184 14.99 -7.44 -0.71
N GLU A 185 15.09 -8.76 -0.77
CA GLU A 185 15.50 -9.50 -1.97
C GLU A 185 14.47 -9.37 -3.10
N LEU A 186 13.17 -9.47 -2.80
CA LEU A 186 12.10 -9.28 -3.77
C LEU A 186 12.08 -7.82 -4.25
N ARG A 187 12.23 -6.85 -3.34
CA ARG A 187 12.34 -5.43 -3.68
C ARG A 187 13.49 -5.19 -4.67
N GLU A 188 14.68 -5.73 -4.40
CA GLU A 188 15.84 -5.59 -5.29
C GLU A 188 15.60 -6.20 -6.68
N LEU A 189 14.92 -7.35 -6.76
CA LEU A 189 14.61 -7.96 -8.05
C LEU A 189 13.62 -7.10 -8.84
N LEU A 190 12.61 -6.50 -8.20
CA LEU A 190 11.70 -5.57 -8.88
C LEU A 190 12.45 -4.33 -9.42
N VAL A 191 13.41 -3.79 -8.67
CA VAL A 191 14.29 -2.70 -9.15
C VAL A 191 15.05 -3.15 -10.41
N LYS A 192 15.67 -4.34 -10.37
CA LYS A 192 16.48 -4.88 -11.49
C LYS A 192 15.65 -5.16 -12.73
N GLU A 193 14.40 -5.60 -12.58
CA GLU A 193 13.44 -5.83 -13.67
C GLU A 193 12.81 -4.52 -14.21
N GLY A 194 13.21 -3.37 -13.66
CA GLY A 194 12.83 -2.04 -14.13
C GLY A 194 11.40 -1.65 -13.79
N TYR A 195 10.83 -2.18 -12.70
CA TYR A 195 9.62 -1.59 -12.11
C TYR A 195 9.95 -0.20 -11.58
N LYS A 196 8.99 0.72 -11.67
CA LYS A 196 9.15 2.10 -11.17
C LYS A 196 8.68 2.26 -9.74
N VAL A 197 7.57 1.60 -9.40
CA VAL A 197 6.95 1.67 -8.08
C VAL A 197 6.36 0.32 -7.68
N ALA A 198 6.34 0.03 -6.38
CA ALA A 198 5.72 -1.14 -5.81
C ALA A 198 4.91 -0.84 -4.54
N PHE A 199 3.76 -1.49 -4.39
CA PHE A 199 2.74 -1.17 -3.38
C PHE A 199 2.56 -2.30 -2.37
N THR A 200 2.66 -1.96 -1.08
CA THR A 200 2.42 -2.87 0.05
C THR A 200 0.95 -2.82 0.49
N GLN A 201 0.63 -3.48 1.61
CA GLN A 201 -0.64 -3.31 2.31
C GLN A 201 -0.43 -2.74 3.73
N ASP A 202 0.64 -1.97 3.93
CA ASP A 202 0.88 -1.27 5.18
C ASP A 202 -0.05 -0.06 5.28
N PRO A 203 -0.71 0.16 6.42
CA PRO A 203 -1.58 1.31 6.59
C PRO A 203 -0.76 2.60 6.74
N GLY A 204 -0.98 3.56 5.85
CA GLY A 204 -0.25 4.82 5.84
C GLY A 204 -0.60 5.66 4.63
N ASN A 205 -0.36 6.96 4.72
CA ASN A 205 -0.39 7.85 3.57
C ASN A 205 1.03 8.11 3.07
N VAL A 206 1.14 8.67 1.88
CA VAL A 206 2.41 8.71 1.13
C VAL A 206 2.89 10.14 1.04
N SER A 207 4.10 10.38 1.53
CA SER A 207 4.84 11.62 1.25
C SER A 207 5.81 11.38 0.08
N PRO A 208 6.37 12.44 -0.52
CA PRO A 208 7.38 12.29 -1.54
C PRO A 208 8.69 11.63 -1.06
N ALA A 209 8.92 11.56 0.26
CA ALA A 209 10.07 10.86 0.85
C ALA A 209 9.84 9.34 1.02
N THR A 210 8.67 8.83 0.62
CA THR A 210 8.34 7.40 0.72
C THR A 210 9.18 6.60 -0.27
N ASP A 211 9.71 5.45 0.16
CA ASP A 211 10.41 4.53 -0.75
C ASP A 211 9.46 4.10 -1.88
N PRO A 212 9.81 4.34 -3.16
CA PRO A 212 8.94 4.04 -4.29
C PRO A 212 8.60 2.56 -4.42
N TYR A 213 9.36 1.66 -3.79
CA TYR A 213 9.08 0.22 -3.81
C TYR A 213 8.41 -0.30 -2.54
N LEU A 214 8.12 0.56 -1.55
CA LEU A 214 7.43 0.18 -0.31
C LEU A 214 6.25 1.12 -0.05
N ILE A 215 5.44 1.38 -1.08
CA ILE A 215 4.37 2.37 -1.00
C ILE A 215 3.18 1.79 -0.19
N PRO A 216 2.82 2.38 0.96
CA PRO A 216 1.71 1.92 1.78
C PRO A 216 0.35 2.17 1.11
N ARG A 217 -0.64 1.35 1.46
CA ARG A 217 -2.02 1.45 0.99
C ARG A 217 -3.00 1.19 2.12
N ASN A 218 -4.08 1.95 2.15
CA ASN A 218 -5.13 1.83 3.14
C ASN A 218 -6.23 0.90 2.63
N ALA A 219 -6.35 -0.28 3.24
CA ALA A 219 -7.40 -1.24 2.91
C ALA A 219 -8.78 -0.70 3.32
N ILE A 220 -9.69 -0.65 2.34
CA ILE A 220 -11.05 -0.13 2.51
C ILE A 220 -12.03 -1.31 2.51
N VAL A 221 -12.09 -2.01 3.64
CA VAL A 221 -12.85 -3.26 3.83
C VAL A 221 -13.45 -3.32 5.23
N GLY A 222 -14.51 -4.12 5.42
CA GLY A 222 -15.18 -4.28 6.72
C GLY A 222 -15.51 -2.94 7.38
N SER A 223 -15.23 -2.79 8.68
CA SER A 223 -15.49 -1.54 9.40
C SER A 223 -14.72 -0.33 8.84
N TRP A 224 -13.58 -0.56 8.16
CA TRP A 224 -12.77 0.51 7.56
C TRP A 224 -13.36 1.07 6.28
N ALA A 225 -14.29 0.35 5.64
CA ALA A 225 -15.08 0.85 4.51
C ALA A 225 -16.09 1.91 4.93
N ALA A 226 -16.54 1.91 6.19
CA ALA A 226 -17.49 2.91 6.67
C ALA A 226 -16.97 4.33 6.45
N LEU A 227 -17.84 5.22 5.95
CA LEU A 227 -17.48 6.58 5.53
C LEU A 227 -16.74 7.38 6.62
N LYS A 228 -17.04 7.12 7.90
CA LYS A 228 -16.32 7.71 9.05
C LYS A 228 -14.83 7.37 9.04
N HIS A 229 -14.47 6.09 8.87
CA HIS A 229 -13.08 5.65 8.84
C HIS A 229 -12.39 6.08 7.56
N PHE A 230 -13.09 6.00 6.42
CA PHE A 230 -12.63 6.53 5.15
C PHE A 230 -12.19 8.00 5.26
N LYS A 231 -13.06 8.88 5.79
CA LYS A 231 -12.75 10.30 6.04
C LYS A 231 -11.55 10.52 6.96
N LYS A 232 -11.36 9.63 7.95
CA LYS A 232 -10.20 9.71 8.86
C LYS A 232 -8.91 9.39 8.12
N THR A 233 -8.89 8.31 7.35
CA THR A 233 -7.74 7.91 6.52
C THR A 233 -7.28 9.05 5.62
N LEU A 234 -8.22 9.74 4.95
CA LEU A 234 -7.92 10.82 4.02
C LEU A 234 -7.31 12.09 4.66
N LYS A 235 -7.35 12.22 5.99
CA LYS A 235 -6.88 13.40 6.73
C LYS A 235 -5.61 13.14 7.55
N GLU A 236 -5.15 11.89 7.58
CA GLU A 236 -4.05 11.44 8.43
C GLU A 236 -2.70 11.69 7.73
N PRO A 237 -1.86 12.64 8.15
CA PRO A 237 -0.55 12.83 7.52
C PRO A 237 0.37 11.61 7.71
N PRO A 238 1.30 11.36 6.78
CA PRO A 238 2.37 10.40 7.00
C PRO A 238 3.28 10.83 8.15
N LEU A 239 3.79 9.86 8.92
CA LEU A 239 4.88 10.09 9.87
C LEU A 239 6.20 9.72 9.20
N THR A 240 7.06 10.71 8.95
CA THR A 240 8.36 10.47 8.31
C THR A 240 9.28 9.69 9.25
N VAL A 241 9.72 8.52 8.80
CA VAL A 241 10.72 7.66 9.46
C VAL A 241 11.85 7.41 8.47
N PHE A 242 13.09 7.70 8.85
CA PHE A 242 14.25 7.48 7.96
C PHE A 242 15.00 6.18 8.24
N LYS A 243 14.75 5.58 9.41
CA LYS A 243 15.30 4.28 9.81
C LYS A 243 14.37 3.63 10.83
N TYR A 244 14.30 2.32 10.82
CA TYR A 244 13.60 1.53 11.84
C TYR A 244 14.33 0.21 12.09
N PHE A 245 14.02 -0.41 13.22
CA PHE A 245 14.53 -1.72 13.61
C PHE A 245 13.39 -2.54 14.26
N PRO A 246 13.33 -3.87 14.06
CA PRO A 246 14.10 -4.63 13.05
C PRO A 246 13.80 -4.15 11.62
N ASP A 247 14.64 -4.57 10.67
CA ASP A 247 14.38 -4.26 9.26
C ASP A 247 13.14 -5.02 8.75
N TYR A 248 12.51 -4.54 7.68
CA TYR A 248 11.34 -5.19 7.10
C TYR A 248 11.68 -6.54 6.46
N GLY A 249 10.67 -7.38 6.25
CA GLY A 249 10.87 -8.71 5.69
C GLY A 249 11.22 -9.75 6.75
N VAL A 250 12.13 -10.69 6.47
CA VAL A 250 12.37 -11.85 7.35
C VAL A 250 13.11 -11.45 8.62
N LEU A 251 12.50 -11.75 9.76
CA LEU A 251 13.06 -11.48 11.08
C LEU A 251 14.29 -12.36 11.33
N LYS A 252 15.38 -11.74 11.82
CA LYS A 252 16.64 -12.43 12.08
C LYS A 252 16.74 -13.01 13.50
N GLU A 253 15.94 -12.50 14.44
CA GLU A 253 15.96 -12.87 15.85
C GLU A 253 14.57 -12.68 16.46
N ASN A 254 14.06 -13.71 17.16
CA ASN A 254 12.76 -13.71 17.83
C ASN A 254 12.93 -14.17 19.30
N PRO A 255 12.54 -13.38 20.32
CA PRO A 255 11.92 -12.06 20.21
C PRO A 255 12.87 -10.99 19.65
N PRO A 256 12.37 -9.97 18.94
CA PRO A 256 13.20 -8.83 18.57
C PRO A 256 13.79 -8.17 19.83
N ARG A 257 15.10 -7.91 19.83
CA ARG A 257 15.78 -7.24 20.97
C ARG A 257 15.15 -5.89 21.32
N GLU A 258 14.71 -5.19 20.28
CA GLU A 258 14.00 -3.93 20.37
C GLU A 258 13.14 -3.72 19.14
N ILE A 259 12.19 -2.79 19.25
CA ILE A 259 11.57 -2.14 18.10
C ILE A 259 11.87 -0.66 18.23
N ALA A 260 12.45 -0.07 17.18
CA ALA A 260 12.85 1.33 17.17
C ALA A 260 12.49 2.02 15.86
N PHE A 261 12.18 3.31 15.95
CA PHE A 261 11.94 4.20 14.83
C PHE A 261 12.76 5.46 15.00
N PHE A 262 13.36 5.93 13.91
CA PHE A 262 14.15 7.14 13.89
C PHE A 262 13.41 8.22 13.09
N VAL A 263 13.05 9.31 13.76
CA VAL A 263 12.12 10.34 13.29
C VAL A 263 12.88 11.66 13.11
N PRO A 264 13.06 12.18 11.88
CA PRO A 264 13.93 13.34 11.63
C PRO A 264 13.57 14.57 12.49
N ASP A 265 12.27 14.84 12.61
CA ASP A 265 11.71 15.96 13.36
C ASP A 265 10.97 15.46 14.60
N ILE A 266 11.66 14.74 15.48
CA ILE A 266 11.04 14.09 16.65
C ILE A 266 10.25 15.07 17.55
N ASN A 267 10.68 16.34 17.62
CA ASN A 267 10.01 17.37 18.42
C ASN A 267 8.74 17.93 17.77
N LYS A 268 8.54 17.71 16.47
CA LYS A 268 7.32 18.10 15.73
C LYS A 268 6.08 17.37 16.27
N TYR A 269 6.29 16.21 16.90
CA TYR A 269 5.20 15.38 17.39
C TYR A 269 5.19 15.26 18.93
N LYS A 270 4.06 14.77 19.43
CA LYS A 270 3.83 14.40 20.84
C LYS A 270 3.06 13.08 20.89
N ASN A 271 3.01 12.47 22.07
CA ASN A 271 2.21 11.26 22.33
C ASN A 271 2.55 10.12 21.37
N TYR A 272 3.83 9.74 21.31
CA TYR A 272 4.29 8.61 20.53
C TYR A 272 3.76 7.29 21.09
N TRP A 273 3.42 6.37 20.19
CA TRP A 273 3.07 4.98 20.49
C TRP A 273 3.67 4.05 19.44
N ILE A 274 4.13 2.88 19.86
CA ILE A 274 4.58 1.82 18.95
C ILE A 274 3.52 0.72 18.93
N TYR A 275 3.09 0.32 17.74
CA TYR A 275 2.25 -0.85 17.54
C TYR A 275 3.11 -2.06 17.22
N VAL A 276 2.78 -3.18 17.85
CA VAL A 276 3.31 -4.49 17.48
C VAL A 276 2.11 -5.42 17.34
N SER A 277 2.08 -6.20 16.26
CA SER A 277 1.07 -7.25 16.11
C SER A 277 1.06 -8.15 17.34
N GLU A 278 -0.12 -8.67 17.70
CA GLU A 278 -0.35 -9.52 18.89
C GLU A 278 -0.27 -8.80 20.24
N ILE A 279 0.52 -7.73 20.36
CA ILE A 279 0.72 -6.99 21.61
C ILE A 279 -0.17 -5.74 21.67
N GLY A 280 -0.36 -5.06 20.53
CA GLY A 280 -1.10 -3.80 20.45
C GLY A 280 -0.21 -2.57 20.59
N TRP A 281 -0.77 -1.48 21.13
CA TRP A 281 -0.09 -0.20 21.27
C TRP A 281 0.68 -0.11 22.59
N LEU A 282 1.99 0.05 22.49
CA LEU A 282 2.93 0.19 23.58
C LEU A 282 3.37 1.65 23.73
N LYS A 283 3.56 2.07 24.98
CA LYS A 283 4.18 3.36 25.31
C LYS A 283 5.71 3.24 25.14
N PRO A 284 6.33 4.04 24.27
CA PRO A 284 7.76 3.92 23.99
C PRO A 284 8.60 4.80 24.92
N GLU A 285 9.89 4.47 24.99
CA GLU A 285 10.95 5.39 25.40
C GLU A 285 11.30 6.32 24.23
N ILE A 286 11.74 7.54 24.53
CA ILE A 286 12.05 8.57 23.54
C ILE A 286 13.43 9.15 23.85
N ASP A 287 14.34 9.04 22.90
CA ASP A 287 15.64 9.71 22.90
C ASP A 287 15.63 10.81 21.83
N THR A 288 15.54 12.07 22.27
CA THR A 288 15.48 13.21 21.35
C THR A 288 16.83 13.56 20.73
N ARG A 289 17.95 13.14 21.34
CA ARG A 289 19.30 13.37 20.79
C ARG A 289 19.54 12.45 19.61
N GLU A 290 19.22 11.17 19.78
CA GLU A 290 19.32 10.15 18.72
C GLU A 290 18.11 10.12 17.79
N LYS A 291 17.13 11.02 18.02
CA LYS A 291 15.88 11.09 17.26
C LYS A 291 15.13 9.76 17.21
N ARG A 292 15.17 9.01 18.31
CA ARG A 292 14.80 7.60 18.38
C ARG A 292 13.61 7.39 19.31
N VAL A 293 12.64 6.62 18.86
CA VAL A 293 11.46 6.18 19.63
C VAL A 293 11.47 4.66 19.65
N PHE A 294 11.49 4.04 20.83
CA PHE A 294 11.73 2.60 20.91
C PHE A 294 11.04 1.91 22.09
N VAL A 295 10.89 0.58 21.97
CA VAL A 295 10.48 -0.34 23.04
C VAL A 295 11.45 -1.52 23.08
N ARG A 296 11.68 -2.06 24.28
CA ARG A 296 12.53 -3.24 24.54
C ARG A 296 11.74 -4.28 25.33
N LYS A 297 12.35 -5.44 25.56
CA LYS A 297 11.77 -6.54 26.36
C LYS A 297 10.45 -7.04 25.76
N LEU A 298 10.46 -7.27 24.45
CA LEU A 298 9.31 -7.79 23.73
C LEU A 298 9.13 -9.29 24.02
N PRO A 299 7.90 -9.80 24.07
CA PRO A 299 7.63 -11.23 24.04
C PRO A 299 7.99 -11.80 22.67
N VAL A 300 8.03 -13.14 22.58
CA VAL A 300 8.10 -13.86 21.30
C VAL A 300 6.91 -13.45 20.44
N LEU A 301 7.18 -13.23 19.15
CA LEU A 301 6.15 -13.04 18.15
C LEU A 301 5.77 -14.40 17.59
N GLU A 302 4.52 -14.83 17.74
CA GLU A 302 4.05 -16.17 17.38
C GLU A 302 3.52 -16.20 15.94
N ARG A 303 2.96 -15.09 15.46
CA ARG A 303 2.44 -15.02 14.09
C ARG A 303 3.58 -14.96 13.07
N THR A 304 3.37 -15.64 11.94
CA THR A 304 4.27 -15.52 10.79
C THR A 304 4.35 -14.09 10.26
N ILE A 305 3.25 -13.34 10.24
CA ILE A 305 3.21 -11.97 9.71
C ILE A 305 2.87 -11.00 10.83
N ASN A 306 3.79 -10.06 11.06
CA ASN A 306 3.66 -9.03 12.08
C ASN A 306 3.82 -7.65 11.45
N ARG A 307 2.76 -6.84 11.55
CA ARG A 307 2.85 -5.40 11.33
C ARG A 307 3.44 -4.73 12.56
N ILE A 308 4.39 -3.85 12.33
CA ILE A 308 5.00 -2.98 13.31
C ILE A 308 4.76 -1.54 12.86
N GLY A 309 4.40 -0.65 13.78
CA GLY A 309 4.11 0.72 13.41
C GLY A 309 4.40 1.72 14.51
N ILE A 310 4.39 2.99 14.15
CA ILE A 310 4.50 4.12 15.03
C ILE A 310 3.39 5.10 14.71
N LYS A 311 2.80 5.69 15.75
CA LYS A 311 1.91 6.84 15.60
C LYS A 311 2.31 7.94 16.57
N ALA A 312 2.02 9.18 16.20
CA ALA A 312 2.20 10.35 17.05
C ALA A 312 1.23 11.45 16.64
N ILE A 313 1.03 12.44 17.50
CA ILE A 313 0.21 13.61 17.22
C ILE A 313 1.12 14.75 16.78
N GLU A 314 0.93 15.29 15.58
CA GLU A 314 1.61 16.49 15.10
C GLU A 314 1.19 17.68 15.97
N ARG A 315 2.17 18.39 16.56
CA ARG A 315 1.88 19.46 17.54
C ARG A 315 1.10 20.62 16.93
N ASP A 316 1.44 21.01 15.71
CA ASP A 316 0.91 22.21 15.06
C ASP A 316 -0.52 22.04 14.55
N THR A 317 -0.90 20.83 14.18
CA THR A 317 -2.21 20.55 13.58
C THR A 317 -3.11 19.71 14.48
N GLY A 318 -2.55 19.07 15.52
CA GLY A 318 -3.25 18.12 16.36
C GLY A 318 -3.63 16.81 15.64
N ARG A 319 -3.17 16.60 14.41
CA ARG A 319 -3.51 15.41 13.63
C ARG A 319 -2.67 14.22 14.05
N LEU A 320 -3.28 13.04 14.03
CA LEU A 320 -2.57 11.79 14.16
C LEU A 320 -1.76 11.55 12.89
N ALA A 321 -0.49 11.19 13.03
CA ALA A 321 0.36 10.73 11.94
C ALA A 321 0.81 9.30 12.22
N ARG A 322 0.99 8.48 11.18
CA ARG A 322 1.46 7.10 11.34
C ARG A 322 2.45 6.66 10.27
N PHE A 323 3.20 5.62 10.62
CA PHE A 323 4.03 4.84 9.73
C PHE A 323 3.95 3.38 10.14
N PHE A 324 3.89 2.47 9.16
CA PHE A 324 3.84 1.04 9.39
C PHE A 324 4.74 0.32 8.40
N TYR A 325 5.27 -0.82 8.83
CA TYR A 325 5.98 -1.77 7.99
C TYR A 325 5.68 -3.19 8.49
N MET A 326 6.12 -4.18 7.73
CA MET A 326 5.90 -5.59 8.01
C MET A 326 7.21 -6.32 8.27
N VAL A 327 7.18 -7.22 9.26
CA VAL A 327 8.17 -8.27 9.44
C VAL A 327 7.53 -9.66 9.36
N ILE A 328 8.33 -10.64 8.99
CA ILE A 328 7.95 -12.03 8.77
C ILE A 328 8.74 -12.89 9.76
N ASN A 329 8.07 -13.54 10.71
CA ASN A 329 8.68 -14.49 11.62
C ASN A 329 8.92 -15.84 10.88
N PRO A 330 10.18 -16.30 10.73
CA PRO A 330 10.48 -17.60 10.13
C PRO A 330 10.55 -18.76 11.14
N PHE A 331 10.52 -18.47 12.45
CA PHE A 331 10.77 -19.42 13.54
C PHE A 331 9.51 -20.17 13.95
#